data_AF-A0AAX0KSL4-F1
#
_entry.id   AF-A0AAX0KSL4-F1
#
_cell.length_a   1.000
_cell.length_b   1.000
_cell.length_c   1.000
_cell.angle_alpha   90.00
_cell.angle_beta   90.00
_cell.angle_gamma   90.00
#
_symmetry.space_group_name_H-M   'P 1'
#
loop_
_entity.id
_entity.type
_entity.pdbx_description
1 polymer ?
#
loop_
_entity_poly.entity_id
_entity_poly.type
_entity_poly.pdbx_seq_one_letter_code
_entity_poly.pdbx_strand_id
1 'polypeptide(L)'
;MLAPLVLAACQVGTMQSGTPRMDQAGTCFLYVQEEAGGTYSVISGVGDGTPQPKAIVKRGLSGAQADAVWAKERKIMDINPECLAIVATDRSEARPAPKS
;
A
#
# COMPACT_ATOMS: atom_id res chain seq x y z
N MET A 1 43.38 18.06 -24.11
CA MET A 1 42.16 17.27 -24.35
C MET A 1 41.43 17.15 -23.02
N LEU A 2 40.36 17.92 -22.80
CA LEU A 2 39.52 17.79 -21.60
C LEU A 2 38.37 16.84 -21.94
N ALA A 3 38.33 15.68 -21.30
CA ALA A 3 37.20 14.77 -21.40
C ALA A 3 36.05 15.29 -20.52
N PRO A 4 34.80 15.35 -21.02
CA PRO A 4 33.67 15.73 -20.19
C PRO A 4 33.29 14.55 -19.29
N LEU A 5 33.37 14.78 -17.98
CA LEU A 5 32.74 13.94 -16.96
C LEU A 5 31.23 14.00 -17.15
N VAL A 6 30.67 13.01 -17.86
CA VAL A 6 29.24 12.81 -17.92
C VAL A 6 28.82 12.29 -16.55
N LEU A 7 28.26 13.17 -15.71
CA LEU A 7 27.52 12.77 -14.53
C LEU A 7 26.39 11.85 -15.01
N ALA A 8 26.52 10.56 -14.75
CA ALA A 8 25.42 9.62 -14.87
C ALA A 8 24.31 10.11 -13.94
N ALA A 9 23.30 10.77 -14.52
CA ALA A 9 22.06 11.07 -13.84
C ALA A 9 21.56 9.74 -13.26
N CYS A 10 21.31 9.72 -11.95
CA CYS A 10 20.59 8.66 -11.28
C CYS A 10 19.40 8.31 -12.15
N GLN A 11 19.42 7.11 -12.74
CA GLN A 11 18.26 6.57 -13.42
C GLN A 11 17.22 6.39 -12.33
N VAL A 12 16.38 7.41 -12.13
CA VAL A 12 15.14 7.29 -11.37
C VAL A 12 14.44 6.12 -12.02
N GLY A 13 14.39 5.01 -11.28
CA GLY A 13 13.98 3.71 -11.79
C GLY A 13 12.73 3.87 -12.63
N THR A 14 12.74 3.26 -13.81
CA THR A 14 11.64 3.26 -14.78
C THR A 14 10.31 3.15 -14.03
N MET A 15 9.53 4.25 -13.97
CA MET A 15 8.16 4.19 -13.50
C MET A 15 7.43 3.21 -14.42
N GLN A 16 7.15 2.02 -13.92
CA GLN A 16 6.53 0.97 -14.70
C GLN A 16 5.12 1.44 -15.06
N SER A 17 4.91 1.75 -16.33
CA SER A 17 3.64 2.30 -16.82
C SER A 17 2.53 1.26 -16.71
N GLY A 18 1.51 1.54 -15.90
CA GLY A 18 0.35 0.67 -15.68
C GLY A 18 -0.33 0.96 -14.34
N THR A 19 -1.52 0.39 -14.10
CA THR A 19 -2.16 0.47 -12.79
C THR A 19 -1.24 -0.17 -11.73
N PRO A 20 -0.89 0.54 -10.64
CA PRO A 20 -0.05 -0.01 -9.59
C PRO A 20 -0.63 -1.30 -9.02
N ARG A 21 0.23 -2.29 -8.74
CA ARG A 21 -0.15 -3.55 -8.10
C ARG A 21 0.44 -3.65 -6.71
N MET A 22 -0.26 -4.33 -5.80
CA MET A 22 0.17 -4.47 -4.40
C MET A 22 1.50 -5.25 -4.25
N ASP A 23 1.80 -6.16 -5.17
CA ASP A 23 3.03 -6.96 -5.17
C ASP A 23 4.24 -6.20 -5.75
N GLN A 24 4.02 -5.06 -6.41
CA GLN A 24 5.08 -4.29 -7.04
C GLN A 24 5.90 -3.52 -6.00
N ALA A 25 7.23 -3.60 -6.13
CA ALA A 25 8.16 -2.90 -5.25
C ALA A 25 7.85 -1.39 -5.16
N GLY A 26 7.69 -0.88 -3.95
CA GLY A 26 7.40 0.54 -3.68
C GLY A 26 5.92 0.93 -3.83
N THR A 27 5.01 -0.01 -4.13
CA THR A 27 3.57 0.26 -4.07
C THR A 27 3.08 0.09 -2.64
N CYS A 28 2.67 1.17 -1.99
CA CYS A 28 1.97 1.10 -0.72
C CYS A 28 0.52 0.66 -0.95
N PHE A 29 0.08 -0.35 -0.22
CA PHE A 29 -1.28 -0.87 -0.31
C PHE A 29 -2.02 -0.73 1.02
N LEU A 30 -3.29 -0.32 0.96
CA LEU A 30 -4.16 -0.14 2.12
C LEU A 30 -5.58 -0.58 1.78
N TYR A 31 -6.14 -1.52 2.53
CA TYR A 31 -7.52 -1.93 2.29
C TYR A 31 -8.24 -2.39 3.55
N VAL A 32 -9.56 -2.33 3.50
CA VAL A 32 -10.45 -2.83 4.56
C VAL A 32 -11.00 -4.19 4.14
N GLN A 33 -11.03 -5.14 5.07
CA GLN A 33 -11.76 -6.41 4.90
C GLN A 33 -12.86 -6.53 5.95
N GLU A 34 -13.98 -7.09 5.55
CA GLU A 34 -15.04 -7.49 6.47
C GLU A 34 -14.66 -8.80 7.17
N GLU A 35 -14.77 -8.83 8.49
CA GLU A 35 -14.59 -10.01 9.32
C GLU A 35 -15.95 -10.55 9.80
N ALA A 36 -15.95 -11.73 10.42
CA ALA A 36 -17.15 -12.29 11.02
C ALA A 36 -17.68 -11.39 12.15
N GLY A 37 -19.00 -11.41 12.38
CA GLY A 37 -19.61 -10.67 13.48
C GLY A 37 -19.71 -9.16 13.27
N GLY A 38 -19.56 -8.67 12.03
CA GLY A 38 -19.72 -7.25 11.71
C GLY A 38 -18.52 -6.39 12.11
N THR A 39 -17.37 -7.00 12.39
CA THR A 39 -16.11 -6.30 12.57
C THR A 39 -15.34 -6.18 11.27
N TYR A 40 -14.30 -5.37 11.28
CA TYR A 40 -13.45 -5.09 10.13
C TYR A 40 -11.99 -5.29 10.51
N SER A 41 -11.19 -5.57 9.48
CA SER A 41 -9.74 -5.43 9.56
C SER A 41 -9.25 -4.38 8.59
N VAL A 42 -8.19 -3.67 8.97
CA VAL A 42 -7.45 -2.76 8.10
C VAL A 42 -6.09 -3.37 7.85
N ILE A 43 -5.77 -3.56 6.58
CA ILE A 43 -4.52 -4.16 6.11
C ILE A 43 -3.72 -3.07 5.41
N SER A 44 -2.45 -2.94 5.78
CA SER A 44 -1.53 -1.97 5.17
C SER A 44 -0.14 -2.57 4.97
N GLY A 45 0.57 -2.17 3.93
CA GLY A 45 1.94 -2.61 3.69
C GLY A 45 2.56 -1.95 2.47
N VAL A 46 3.77 -2.38 2.15
CA VAL A 46 4.54 -1.93 0.98
C VAL A 46 4.91 -3.16 0.17
N GLY A 47 4.62 -3.13 -1.13
CA GLY A 47 5.06 -4.15 -2.06
C GLY A 47 6.59 -4.22 -2.09
N ASP A 48 7.11 -5.44 -2.05
CA ASP A 48 8.54 -5.76 -2.02
C ASP A 48 8.99 -6.57 -3.25
N GLY A 49 8.11 -6.73 -4.25
CA GLY A 49 8.33 -7.55 -5.43
C GLY A 49 7.93 -9.02 -5.27
N THR A 50 7.52 -9.43 -4.06
CA THR A 50 7.05 -10.80 -3.82
C THR A 50 5.53 -10.92 -4.06
N PRO A 51 5.02 -12.11 -4.41
CA PRO A 51 3.57 -12.31 -4.60
C PRO A 51 2.74 -12.08 -3.34
N GLN A 52 3.35 -12.11 -2.16
CA GLN A 52 2.70 -11.94 -0.85
C GLN A 52 3.55 -11.01 0.02
N PRO A 53 3.52 -9.69 -0.25
CA PRO A 53 4.28 -8.73 0.53
C PRO A 53 3.80 -8.73 1.98
N LYS A 54 4.72 -8.46 2.91
CA LYS A 54 4.39 -8.38 4.33
C LYS A 54 3.40 -7.26 4.58
N ALA A 55 2.37 -7.55 5.36
CA ALA A 55 1.34 -6.60 5.72
C ALA A 55 1.17 -6.51 7.24
N ILE A 56 0.86 -5.32 7.72
CA ILE A 56 0.35 -5.06 9.06
C ILE A 56 -1.17 -5.19 8.99
N VAL A 57 -1.73 -6.00 9.88
CA VAL A 57 -3.18 -6.25 9.96
C VAL A 57 -3.69 -5.84 11.33
N LYS A 58 -4.64 -4.91 11.36
CA LYS A 58 -5.39 -4.53 12.57
C LYS A 58 -6.79 -5.09 12.47
N ARG A 59 -7.19 -5.95 13.41
CA ARG A 59 -8.43 -6.75 13.37
C ARG A 59 -9.44 -6.34 14.45
N GLY A 60 -10.66 -6.87 14.36
CA GLY A 60 -11.69 -6.71 15.39
C GLY A 60 -12.17 -5.27 15.56
N LEU A 61 -12.07 -4.46 14.50
CA LEU A 61 -12.43 -3.05 14.53
C LEU A 61 -13.92 -2.90 14.27
N SER A 62 -14.59 -2.01 14.99
CA SER A 62 -15.87 -1.46 14.53
C SER A 62 -15.68 -0.67 13.24
N GLY A 63 -16.76 -0.41 12.50
CA GLY A 63 -16.70 0.38 11.26
C GLY A 63 -16.03 1.74 11.46
N ALA A 64 -16.40 2.48 12.51
CA ALA A 64 -15.80 3.79 12.81
C ALA A 64 -14.31 3.69 13.18
N GLN A 65 -13.90 2.64 13.90
CA GLN A 65 -12.49 2.41 14.19
C GLN A 65 -11.71 2.05 12.93
N ALA A 66 -12.27 1.25 12.04
CA ALA A 66 -11.66 0.92 10.76
C ALA A 66 -11.48 2.18 9.90
N ASP A 67 -12.49 3.05 9.81
CA ASP A 67 -12.42 4.31 9.07
C ASP A 67 -11.32 5.23 9.64
N ALA A 68 -11.23 5.36 10.97
CA ALA A 68 -10.21 6.16 11.62
C ALA A 68 -8.79 5.60 11.41
N VAL A 69 -8.63 4.28 11.52
CA VAL A 69 -7.35 3.60 11.27
C VAL A 69 -6.94 3.76 9.81
N TRP A 70 -7.85 3.53 8.88
CA TRP A 70 -7.61 3.69 7.44
C TRP A 70 -7.16 5.11 7.11
N ALA A 71 -7.89 6.12 7.61
CA ALA A 71 -7.54 7.53 7.38
C ALA A 71 -6.16 7.90 7.95
N LYS A 72 -5.77 7.29 9.08
CA LYS A 72 -4.42 7.46 9.64
C LYS A 72 -3.35 6.84 8.73
N GLU A 73 -3.52 5.59 8.32
CA GLU A 73 -2.53 4.90 7.47
C GLU A 73 -2.43 5.57 6.08
N ARG A 74 -3.55 6.04 5.52
CA ARG A 74 -3.57 6.76 4.25
C ARG A 74 -2.70 8.01 4.29
N LYS A 75 -2.75 8.78 5.38
CA LYS A 75 -1.90 9.96 5.60
C LYS A 75 -0.42 9.61 5.76
N ILE A 76 -0.12 8.47 6.40
CA ILE A 76 1.26 7.98 6.51
C ILE A 76 1.80 7.66 5.12
N MET A 77 1.02 7.00 4.27
CA MET A 77 1.43 6.68 2.90
C MET A 77 1.67 7.94 2.04
N ASP A 78 0.89 9.00 2.21
CA ASP A 78 1.10 10.27 1.47
C ASP A 78 2.45 10.94 1.76
N ILE A 79 3.03 10.71 2.94
CA ILE A 79 4.29 11.35 3.37
C ILE A 79 5.49 10.39 3.34
N ASN A 80 5.25 9.11 3.08
CA ASN A 80 6.27 8.09 3.13
C ASN A 80 7.02 8.02 1.79
N PRO A 81 8.33 8.35 1.76
CA PRO A 81 9.09 8.40 0.50
C PRO A 81 9.27 7.03 -0.16
N GLU A 82 9.00 5.92 0.54
CA GLU A 82 9.04 4.58 -0.06
C GLU A 82 7.77 4.24 -0.84
N CYS A 83 6.68 5.02 -0.67
CA CYS A 83 5.45 4.90 -1.43
C CYS A 83 5.60 5.58 -2.79
N LEU A 84 6.12 4.86 -3.77
CA LEU A 84 6.24 5.32 -5.16
C LEU A 84 4.88 5.31 -5.89
N ALA A 85 3.96 4.47 -5.42
CA ALA A 85 2.57 4.43 -5.84
C ALA A 85 1.68 4.00 -4.67
N ILE A 86 0.38 4.30 -4.76
CA ILE A 86 -0.59 3.95 -3.70
C ILE A 86 -1.77 3.22 -4.32
N VAL A 87 -2.13 2.08 -3.73
CA VAL A 87 -3.39 1.38 -3.97
C VAL A 87 -4.15 1.37 -2.65
N ALA A 88 -5.24 2.13 -2.57
CA ALA A 88 -6.02 2.22 -1.34
C ALA A 88 -7.51 2.04 -1.63
N THR A 89 -8.17 1.11 -0.95
CA THR A 89 -9.63 0.92 -0.99
C THR A 89 -10.19 1.07 0.41
N ASP A 90 -11.24 1.87 0.58
CA ASP A 90 -11.83 2.14 1.89
C ASP A 90 -12.88 1.08 2.27
N ARG A 91 -13.60 1.33 3.37
CA ARG A 91 -14.62 0.40 3.87
C ARG A 91 -15.82 0.23 2.93
N SER A 92 -16.11 1.20 2.06
CA SER A 92 -17.19 1.08 1.06
C SER A 92 -16.89 0.03 -0.01
N GLU A 93 -15.61 -0.30 -0.20
CA GLU A 93 -15.12 -1.32 -1.11
C GLU A 93 -14.67 -2.60 -0.38
N ALA A 94 -14.96 -2.71 0.93
CA ALA A 94 -14.51 -3.82 1.74
C ALA A 94 -15.06 -5.14 1.21
N ARG A 95 -14.18 -6.14 1.11
CA ARG A 95 -14.56 -7.50 0.72
C ARG A 95 -14.51 -8.42 1.94
N PRO A 96 -15.35 -9.47 1.99
CA PRO A 96 -15.25 -10.49 3.02
C PRO A 96 -13.86 -11.12 3.03
N ALA A 97 -13.30 -11.32 4.23
CA ALA A 97 -12.06 -12.07 4.38
C ALA A 97 -12.21 -13.48 3.78
N PRO A 98 -11.18 -14.02 3.09
CA PRO A 98 -11.21 -15.39 2.59
C PRO A 98 -11.53 -16.38 3.72
N LYS A 99 -12.42 -17.34 3.47
CA LYS A 99 -12.69 -18.42 4.40
C LYS A 99 -11.43 -19.30 4.49
N SER A 100 -10.87 -19.43 5.69
CA SER A 100 -9.76 -20.33 6.01
C SER A 100 -10.16 -21.79 5.95
#